data_AF-A0A960IVW8-F1
#
_entry.id   AF-A0A960IVW8-F1
#
_cell.length_a   1.000
_cell.length_b   1.000
_cell.length_c   1.000
_cell.angle_alpha   90.00
_cell.angle_beta   90.00
_cell.angle_gamma   90.00
#
_symmetry.space_group_name_H-M   'P 1'
#
loop_
_entity.id
_entity.type
_entity.pdbx_description
1 polymer ?
#
loop_
_entity_poly.entity_id
_entity_poly.type
_entity_poly.pdbx_seq_one_letter_code
_entity_poly.pdbx_strand_id
1 'polypeptide(L)'
;MGHVDVAGVRFELPDGRVLLDDVSFRVGEGAKVALVGANGAGKTTLLRIVTGDLAPHAGAVTRSGGLGVMRQFVGHGVVEGSAEPTVADLLLSVAPARVRRAHAEVDACELALMDADDEATQMRYAGALAEYADAGGYDLEVTWD
;
A
#
# COMPACT_ATOMS: atom_id res chain seq x y z
N MET A 1 -12.31 9.92 -8.15
CA MET A 1 -12.04 10.70 -6.93
C MET A 1 -11.98 9.74 -5.76
N GLY A 2 -10.82 9.57 -5.12
CA GLY A 2 -10.60 8.54 -4.10
C GLY A 2 -11.29 8.87 -2.77
N HIS A 3 -11.79 7.87 -2.05
CA HIS A 3 -12.37 8.07 -0.71
C HIS A 3 -12.40 6.78 0.12
N VAL A 4 -12.53 6.97 1.44
CA VAL A 4 -12.84 5.92 2.42
C VAL A 4 -14.15 6.28 3.12
N ASP A 5 -15.07 5.34 3.19
CA ASP A 5 -16.35 5.46 3.90
C ASP A 5 -16.45 4.34 4.94
N VAL A 6 -16.70 4.71 6.19
CA VAL A 6 -16.89 3.82 7.32
C VAL A 6 -18.31 4.04 7.82
N ALA A 7 -19.11 2.99 7.85
CA ALA A 7 -20.53 3.07 8.20
C ALA A 7 -20.88 2.04 9.27
N GLY A 8 -21.25 2.52 10.45
CA GLY A 8 -21.76 1.74 11.57
C GLY A 8 -20.82 0.64 12.06
N VAL A 9 -19.50 0.88 12.00
CA VAL A 9 -18.53 -0.15 12.35
C VAL A 9 -18.58 -0.45 13.85
N ARG A 10 -18.81 -1.73 14.17
CA ARG A 10 -18.73 -2.28 15.52
C ARG A 10 -17.63 -3.34 15.60
N PHE A 11 -16.88 -3.33 16.70
CA PHE A 11 -15.86 -4.33 16.98
C PHE A 11 -15.77 -4.62 18.48
N GLU A 12 -15.63 -5.89 18.82
CA GLU A 12 -15.59 -6.40 20.19
C GLU A 12 -14.29 -7.17 20.39
N LEU A 13 -13.71 -7.05 21.57
CA LEU A 13 -12.51 -7.79 21.95
C LEU A 13 -12.87 -9.21 22.39
N PRO A 14 -11.91 -10.16 22.42
CA PRO A 14 -12.16 -11.53 22.87
C PRO A 14 -12.71 -11.65 24.30
N ASP A 15 -12.51 -10.63 25.13
CA ASP A 15 -13.04 -10.55 26.50
C ASP A 15 -14.51 -10.04 26.55
N GLY A 16 -15.13 -9.82 25.38
CA GLY A 16 -16.51 -9.32 25.25
C GLY A 16 -16.64 -7.81 25.38
N ARG A 17 -15.56 -7.06 25.60
CA ARG A 17 -15.63 -5.60 25.65
C ARG A 17 -15.82 -5.01 24.25
N VAL A 18 -16.84 -4.15 24.11
CA VAL A 18 -17.02 -3.34 22.90
C VAL A 18 -15.90 -2.31 22.82
N LEU A 19 -15.09 -2.39 21.77
CA LEU A 19 -13.98 -1.47 21.52
C LEU A 19 -14.36 -0.35 20.56
N LEU A 20 -15.13 -0.68 19.53
CA LEU A 20 -15.69 0.26 18.56
C LEU A 20 -17.20 0.05 18.54
N ASP A 21 -17.98 1.13 18.66
CA ASP A 21 -19.44 1.09 18.66
C ASP A 21 -19.98 2.15 17.72
N ASP A 22 -20.70 1.71 16.68
CA ASP A 22 -21.35 2.55 15.66
C ASP A 22 -20.43 3.64 15.03
N VAL A 23 -19.17 3.28 14.75
CA VAL A 23 -18.21 4.24 14.18
C VAL A 23 -18.57 4.54 12.72
N SER A 24 -18.87 5.80 12.44
CA SER A 24 -19.22 6.28 11.09
C SER A 24 -18.48 7.56 10.71
N PHE A 25 -17.78 7.57 9.58
CA PHE A 25 -17.14 8.75 9.01
C PHE A 25 -16.76 8.55 7.54
N ARG A 26 -16.53 9.65 6.82
CA ARG A 26 -16.04 9.65 5.44
C ARG A 26 -14.80 10.53 5.31
N VAL A 27 -13.77 10.00 4.64
CA VAL A 27 -12.58 10.75 4.23
C VAL A 27 -12.58 10.86 2.72
N GLY A 28 -12.80 12.07 2.22
CA GLY A 28 -12.79 12.37 0.79
C GLY A 28 -11.39 12.70 0.25
N GLU A 29 -11.30 12.86 -1.06
CA GLU A 29 -10.08 13.27 -1.75
C GLU A 29 -9.57 14.63 -1.24
N GLY A 30 -8.24 14.76 -1.14
CA GLY A 30 -7.58 15.98 -0.67
C GLY A 30 -7.67 16.21 0.84
N ALA A 31 -8.44 15.40 1.58
CA ALA A 31 -8.57 15.55 3.02
C ALA A 31 -7.30 15.07 3.74
N LYS A 32 -6.85 15.86 4.72
CA LYS A 32 -5.84 15.47 5.71
C LYS A 32 -6.54 15.32 7.05
N VAL A 33 -6.66 14.09 7.52
CA VAL A 33 -7.44 13.75 8.73
C VAL A 33 -6.54 13.06 9.75
N ALA A 34 -6.69 13.41 11.02
CA ALA A 34 -5.98 12.77 12.12
C ALA A 34 -6.95 11.97 12.99
N LEU A 35 -6.64 10.71 13.26
CA LEU A 35 -7.32 9.88 14.25
C LEU A 35 -6.55 9.94 15.57
N VAL A 36 -7.10 10.65 16.55
CA VAL A 36 -6.46 10.88 17.86
C VAL A 36 -7.23 10.18 18.98
N GLY A 37 -6.52 9.84 20.06
CA GLY A 37 -7.10 9.18 21.22
C GLY A 37 -6.04 8.48 22.07
N ALA A 38 -6.39 8.11 23.30
CA ALA A 38 -5.49 7.42 24.23
C ALA A 38 -4.98 6.07 23.67
N ASN A 39 -3.89 5.56 24.25
CA ASN A 39 -3.45 4.19 23.97
C ASN A 39 -4.54 3.20 24.42
N GLY A 40 -4.83 2.21 23.56
CA GLY A 40 -5.94 1.28 23.79
C GLY A 40 -7.32 1.77 23.31
N ALA A 41 -7.47 3.00 22.82
CA ALA A 41 -8.74 3.53 22.31
C ALA A 41 -9.20 2.92 20.96
N GLY A 42 -8.55 1.87 20.46
CA GLY A 42 -8.97 1.18 19.23
C GLY A 42 -8.45 1.78 17.91
N LYS A 43 -7.55 2.77 17.93
CA LYS A 43 -7.01 3.42 16.71
C LYS A 43 -6.42 2.42 15.71
N THR A 44 -5.49 1.59 16.16
CA THR A 44 -4.86 0.56 15.31
C THR A 44 -5.87 -0.49 14.84
N THR A 45 -6.86 -0.82 15.67
CA THR A 45 -7.95 -1.73 15.30
C THR A 45 -8.82 -1.13 14.19
N LEU A 46 -9.24 0.12 14.33
CA LEU A 46 -9.99 0.84 13.31
C LEU A 46 -9.19 0.94 12.01
N LEU A 47 -7.89 1.26 12.07
CA LEU A 47 -7.05 1.28 10.88
C LEU A 47 -6.94 -0.10 10.22
N ARG A 48 -6.77 -1.18 10.98
CA ARG A 48 -6.78 -2.56 10.45
C ARG A 48 -8.11 -2.93 9.78
N ILE A 49 -9.23 -2.46 10.31
CA ILE A 49 -10.56 -2.61 9.69
C ILE A 49 -10.63 -1.78 8.40
N VAL A 50 -10.13 -0.55 8.42
CA VAL A 50 -10.08 0.36 7.27
C VAL A 50 -9.15 -0.15 6.17
N THR A 51 -8.14 -0.94 6.48
CA THR A 51 -7.23 -1.58 5.51
C THR A 51 -7.69 -2.97 5.09
N GLY A 52 -8.56 -3.60 5.88
CA GLY A 52 -9.14 -4.92 5.59
C GLY A 52 -8.38 -6.08 6.21
N ASP A 53 -7.39 -5.81 7.07
CA ASP A 53 -6.67 -6.85 7.81
C ASP A 53 -7.53 -7.46 8.93
N LEU A 54 -8.63 -6.78 9.29
CA LEU A 54 -9.53 -7.20 10.34
C LEU A 54 -10.98 -6.97 9.89
N ALA A 55 -11.81 -7.99 9.99
CA ALA A 55 -13.23 -7.85 9.71
C ALA A 55 -13.94 -7.19 10.92
N PRO A 56 -14.84 -6.21 10.69
CA PRO A 56 -15.69 -5.71 11.75
C PRO A 56 -16.79 -6.74 12.09
N HIS A 57 -17.35 -6.67 13.30
CA HIS A 57 -18.50 -7.51 13.68
C HIS A 57 -19.83 -6.99 13.13
N ALA A 58 -19.92 -5.68 12.87
CA ALA A 58 -21.04 -5.06 12.18
C ALA A 58 -20.58 -3.83 11.40
N GLY A 59 -21.42 -3.34 10.48
CA GLY A 59 -21.10 -2.21 9.62
C GLY A 59 -20.26 -2.59 8.42
N ALA A 60 -19.77 -1.58 7.70
CA ALA A 60 -19.01 -1.76 6.47
C ALA A 60 -17.93 -0.68 6.28
N VAL A 61 -16.89 -1.03 5.52
CA VAL A 61 -15.90 -0.08 5.00
C VAL A 61 -15.91 -0.16 3.48
N THR A 62 -16.12 0.98 2.83
CA THR A 62 -16.00 1.13 1.37
C THR A 62 -14.76 1.97 1.05
N ARG A 63 -13.98 1.57 0.05
CA ARG A 63 -12.83 2.35 -0.45
C ARG A 63 -12.95 2.51 -1.96
N SER A 64 -12.50 3.65 -2.47
CA SER A 64 -12.33 3.85 -3.91
C SER A 64 -10.99 4.49 -4.23
N GLY A 65 -10.41 4.10 -5.36
CA GLY A 65 -9.02 4.45 -5.70
C GLY A 65 -8.01 3.45 -5.13
N GLY A 66 -6.73 3.78 -5.26
CA GLY A 66 -5.64 3.03 -4.62
C GLY A 66 -5.59 3.31 -3.11
N LEU A 67 -5.21 2.31 -2.31
CA LEU A 67 -5.01 2.44 -0.88
C LEU A 67 -3.55 2.17 -0.54
N GLY A 68 -2.86 3.17 -0.01
CA GLY A 68 -1.53 3.05 0.58
C GLY A 68 -1.57 2.93 2.09
N VAL A 69 -0.76 2.04 2.65
CA VAL A 69 -0.72 1.82 4.11
C VAL A 69 0.72 1.79 4.58
N MET A 70 1.16 2.85 5.26
CA MET A 70 2.39 2.83 6.03
C MET A 70 2.10 2.26 7.42
N ARG A 71 2.66 1.09 7.73
CA ARG A 71 2.51 0.47 9.05
C ARG A 71 3.37 1.20 10.07
N GLN A 72 2.98 1.08 11.35
CA GLN A 72 3.72 1.66 12.47
C GLN A 72 5.19 1.21 12.52
N PHE A 73 5.46 -0.04 12.14
CA PHE A 73 6.80 -0.58 11.98
C PHE A 73 7.07 -0.81 10.50
N VAL A 74 7.84 0.09 9.90
CA VAL A 74 8.34 -0.04 8.52
C VAL A 74 9.38 -1.17 8.50
N GLY A 75 9.32 -2.05 7.50
CA GLY A 75 10.19 -3.23 7.40
C GLY A 75 9.69 -4.50 8.11
N HIS A 76 8.55 -4.46 8.82
CA HIS A 76 8.00 -5.62 9.56
C HIS A 76 6.63 -6.09 9.01
N GLY A 77 6.42 -5.99 7.70
CA GLY A 77 5.18 -6.40 7.03
C GLY A 77 5.42 -6.87 5.61
N VAL A 78 4.45 -7.56 5.02
CA VAL A 78 4.57 -8.13 3.66
C VAL A 78 4.35 -7.03 2.63
N VAL A 79 5.40 -6.52 2.01
CA VAL A 79 5.29 -6.23 0.58
C VAL A 79 5.49 -7.57 -0.10
N GLU A 80 4.49 -8.04 -0.85
CA GLU A 80 4.59 -9.34 -1.52
C GLU A 80 5.87 -9.38 -2.36
N GLY A 81 6.75 -10.34 -2.07
CA GLY A 81 8.00 -10.55 -2.82
C GLY A 81 9.28 -9.99 -2.20
N SER A 82 9.24 -9.20 -1.11
CA SER A 82 10.44 -8.68 -0.46
C SER A 82 10.64 -9.23 0.96
N ALA A 83 11.79 -9.86 1.20
CA ALA A 83 12.18 -10.36 2.53
C ALA A 83 12.57 -9.21 3.48
N GLU A 84 13.00 -8.07 2.93
CA GLU A 84 13.38 -6.86 3.66
C GLU A 84 12.77 -5.63 2.96
N PRO A 85 11.47 -5.35 3.22
CA PRO A 85 10.76 -4.33 2.48
C PRO A 85 11.26 -2.93 2.82
N THR A 86 11.53 -2.18 1.76
CA THR A 86 12.03 -0.81 1.79
C THR A 86 10.87 0.21 1.74
N VAL A 87 11.19 1.48 1.93
CA VAL A 87 10.23 2.57 1.68
C VAL A 87 9.88 2.66 0.18
N ALA A 88 10.85 2.40 -0.71
CA ALA A 88 10.61 2.38 -2.16
C ALA A 88 9.56 1.31 -2.52
N ASP A 89 9.66 0.11 -1.94
CA ASP A 89 8.67 -0.97 -2.13
C ASP A 89 7.25 -0.54 -1.73
N LEU A 90 7.12 0.21 -0.62
CA LEU A 90 5.84 0.74 -0.18
C LEU A 90 5.29 1.78 -1.18
N LEU A 91 6.13 2.70 -1.66
CA LEU A 91 5.72 3.75 -2.61
C LEU A 91 5.36 3.16 -3.97
N LEU A 92 6.09 2.14 -4.42
CA LEU A 92 5.76 1.36 -5.61
C LEU A 92 4.44 0.60 -5.45
N SER A 93 4.15 0.03 -4.28
CA SER A 93 2.90 -0.73 -4.05
C SER A 93 1.63 0.09 -4.36
N VAL A 94 1.70 1.42 -4.23
CA VAL A 94 0.58 2.34 -4.50
C VAL A 94 0.66 3.02 -5.85
N ALA A 95 1.76 2.83 -6.59
CA ALA A 95 1.95 3.36 -7.94
C ALA A 95 0.93 2.77 -8.92
N PRO A 96 0.68 3.42 -10.08
CA PRO A 96 -0.15 2.86 -11.14
C PRO A 96 0.31 1.46 -11.56
N ALA A 97 -0.64 0.58 -11.91
CA ALA A 97 -0.34 -0.82 -12.24
C ALA A 97 0.62 -0.99 -13.43
N ARG A 98 0.72 0.00 -14.33
CA ARG A 98 1.70 0.00 -15.42
C ARG A 98 3.12 0.22 -14.87
N VAL A 99 3.30 1.24 -14.03
CA VAL A 99 4.59 1.55 -13.38
C VAL A 99 5.08 0.35 -12.56
N ARG A 100 4.21 -0.26 -11.74
CA ARG A 100 4.59 -1.44 -10.95
C ARG A 100 5.09 -2.61 -11.79
N ARG A 101 4.42 -2.89 -12.90
CA ARG A 101 4.81 -3.99 -13.80
C ARG A 101 6.12 -3.69 -14.54
N ALA A 102 6.29 -2.45 -14.98
CA ALA A 102 7.51 -2.02 -15.64
C ALA A 102 8.71 -2.07 -14.67
N HIS A 103 8.53 -1.61 -13.43
CA HIS A 103 9.54 -1.72 -12.38
C HIS A 103 9.93 -3.17 -12.10
N ALA A 104 8.96 -4.06 -11.89
CA ALA A 104 9.24 -5.49 -11.66
C ALA A 104 10.01 -6.15 -12.82
N GLU A 105 9.79 -5.69 -14.06
CA GLU A 105 10.54 -6.18 -15.22
C GLU A 105 11.98 -5.65 -15.25
N VAL A 106 12.20 -4.40 -14.83
CA VAL A 106 13.55 -3.83 -14.62
C VAL A 106 14.30 -4.66 -13.59
N ASP A 107 13.73 -4.87 -12.39
CA ASP A 107 14.36 -5.67 -11.33
C ASP A 107 14.70 -7.09 -11.79
N ALA A 108 13.76 -7.74 -12.51
CA ALA A 108 13.97 -9.09 -13.03
C ALA A 108 15.10 -9.14 -14.08
N CYS A 109 15.28 -8.08 -14.86
CA CYS A 109 16.40 -7.97 -15.79
C CYS A 109 17.73 -7.69 -15.09
N GLU A 110 17.74 -6.84 -14.06
CA GLU A 110 18.94 -6.55 -13.27
C GLU A 110 19.47 -7.80 -12.57
N LEU A 111 18.59 -8.61 -12.00
CA LEU A 111 18.96 -9.91 -11.43
C LEU A 111 19.53 -10.85 -12.49
N ALA A 112 18.91 -10.93 -13.67
CA ALA A 112 19.41 -11.78 -14.75
C ALA A 112 20.81 -11.35 -15.24
N LEU A 113 21.09 -10.04 -15.29
CA LEU A 113 22.39 -9.49 -15.67
C LEU A 113 23.51 -9.82 -14.67
N MET A 114 23.19 -10.20 -13.42
CA MET A 114 24.21 -10.65 -12.47
C MET A 114 24.82 -11.99 -12.87
N ASP A 115 24.05 -12.84 -13.56
CA ASP A 115 24.41 -14.22 -13.88
C ASP A 115 24.67 -14.47 -15.38
N ALA A 116 24.19 -13.59 -16.27
CA ALA A 116 24.27 -13.74 -17.71
C ALA A 116 24.79 -12.47 -18.42
N ASP A 117 25.84 -12.64 -19.24
CA ASP A 117 26.43 -11.58 -20.07
C ASP A 117 26.19 -11.86 -21.56
N ASP A 118 24.91 -11.83 -21.96
CA ASP A 118 24.47 -12.07 -23.34
C ASP A 118 23.63 -10.90 -23.89
N GLU A 119 23.68 -10.71 -25.21
CA GLU A 119 23.01 -9.61 -25.90
C GLU A 119 21.50 -9.63 -25.70
N ALA A 120 20.86 -10.81 -25.61
CA ALA A 120 19.42 -10.90 -25.45
C ALA A 120 18.98 -10.39 -24.07
N THR A 121 19.72 -10.74 -23.01
CA THR A 121 19.48 -10.24 -21.65
C THR A 121 19.70 -8.72 -21.57
N GLN A 122 20.77 -8.20 -22.17
CA GLN A 122 21.07 -6.77 -22.23
C GLN A 122 19.99 -5.98 -23.00
N MET A 123 19.54 -6.48 -24.14
CA MET A 123 18.48 -5.85 -24.94
C MET A 123 17.13 -5.86 -24.23
N ARG A 124 16.81 -6.93 -23.48
CA ARG A 124 15.62 -7.00 -22.64
C ARG A 124 15.66 -5.96 -21.52
N TYR A 125 16.80 -5.80 -20.84
CA TYR A 125 16.99 -4.76 -19.82
C TYR A 125 16.79 -3.35 -20.40
N ALA A 126 17.39 -3.05 -21.55
CA ALA A 126 17.22 -1.76 -22.23
C ALA A 126 15.75 -1.48 -22.57
N GLY A 127 15.01 -2.50 -23.03
CA GLY A 127 13.57 -2.41 -23.26
C GLY A 127 12.76 -2.17 -21.99
N ALA A 128 13.13 -2.82 -20.88
CA ALA A 128 12.49 -2.64 -19.58
C ALA A 128 12.67 -1.21 -19.05
N LEU A 129 13.88 -0.65 -19.16
CA LEU A 129 14.15 0.74 -18.78
C LEU A 129 13.34 1.74 -19.62
N ALA A 130 13.22 1.50 -20.94
CA ALA A 130 12.42 2.33 -21.81
C ALA A 130 10.92 2.28 -21.45
N GLU A 131 10.37 1.10 -21.20
CA GLU A 131 8.97 0.96 -20.76
C GLU A 131 8.75 1.57 -19.37
N TYR A 132 9.72 1.48 -18.46
CA TYR A 132 9.61 2.13 -17.14
C TYR A 132 9.56 3.66 -17.27
N ALA A 133 10.39 4.24 -18.15
CA ALA A 133 10.31 5.65 -18.49
C ALA A 133 8.95 6.02 -19.12
N ASP A 134 8.50 5.27 -20.13
CA ASP A 134 7.23 5.50 -20.84
C ASP A 134 5.98 5.27 -19.97
N ALA A 135 6.11 4.47 -18.91
CA ALA A 135 5.09 4.27 -17.90
C ALA A 135 5.00 5.44 -16.91
N GLY A 136 5.96 6.37 -16.93
CA GLY A 136 6.07 7.49 -15.99
C GLY A 136 6.74 7.11 -14.66
N GLY A 137 7.56 6.06 -14.64
CA GLY A 137 8.25 5.59 -13.44
C GLY A 137 9.15 6.66 -12.83
N TYR A 138 10.05 7.23 -13.64
CA TYR A 138 10.95 8.30 -13.19
C TYR A 138 10.22 9.59 -12.78
N ASP A 139 9.12 9.94 -13.47
CA ASP A 139 8.30 11.10 -13.08
C ASP A 139 7.67 10.91 -11.69
N LEU A 140 7.29 9.66 -11.37
CA LEU A 140 6.72 9.31 -10.08
C LEU A 140 7.79 9.32 -8.97
N GLU A 141 8.99 8.82 -9.25
CA GLU A 141 10.13 8.83 -8.32
C GLU A 141 10.47 10.24 -7.82
N VAL A 142 10.38 11.26 -8.68
CA VAL A 142 10.60 12.67 -8.28
C VAL A 142 9.62 13.14 -7.20
N THR A 143 8.46 12.49 -7.06
CA THR A 143 7.47 12.82 -6.02
C THR A 143 7.74 12.14 -4.68
N TRP A 144 8.77 11.29 -4.60
CA TRP A 144 9.11 10.50 -3.41
C TRP A 144 10.10 11.18 -2.47
N ASP A 145 10.69 12.31 -2.88
CA ASP A 145 11.59 13.16 -2.09
C ASP A 145 10.87 13.92 -0.95
#